data_AF-A0A9D9FDP2-F1
#
_entry.id   AF-A0A9D9FDP2-F1
#
_cell.length_a   1.000
_cell.length_b   1.000
_cell.length_c   1.000
_cell.angle_alpha   90.00
_cell.angle_beta   90.00
_cell.angle_gamma   90.00
#
_symmetry.space_group_name_H-M   'P 1'
#
loop_
_entity.id
_entity.type
_entity.pdbx_description
1 polymer ?
#
loop_
_entity_poly.entity_id
_entity_poly.type
_entity_poly.pdbx_seq_one_letter_code
_entity_poly.pdbx_strand_id
1 'polypeptide(L)'
;MIVTLLASLTVQSADLPTDPARLSVLMQQSCRIQQVDRQGGAEPDHFAFCRCLDGELAQSLTPEAYRAAALGGQGAIQGRGEIADWEAARLESQQVFASLPEAEQAGLGGHIQSALGICLGG
;
A
#
# COMPACT_ATOMS: atom_id res chain seq x y z
N MET A 1 -6.03 -0.31 -48.30
CA MET A 1 -6.70 -1.02 -47.18
C MET A 1 -5.81 -0.85 -45.96
N ILE A 2 -6.19 0.03 -45.04
CA ILE A 2 -5.44 0.25 -43.79
C ILE A 2 -6.11 -0.64 -42.75
N VAL A 3 -5.41 -1.71 -42.37
CA VAL A 3 -5.84 -2.61 -41.29
C VAL A 3 -5.43 -1.92 -39.99
N THR A 4 -6.38 -1.24 -39.35
CA THR A 4 -6.21 -0.67 -38.02
C THR A 4 -6.16 -1.82 -37.01
N LEU A 5 -4.96 -2.20 -36.57
CA LEU A 5 -4.80 -3.08 -35.41
C LEU A 5 -5.26 -2.30 -34.17
N LEU A 6 -6.50 -2.54 -33.75
CA LEU A 6 -6.93 -2.31 -32.38
C LEU A 6 -6.17 -3.33 -31.51
N ALA A 7 -5.03 -2.91 -30.96
CA ALA A 7 -4.37 -3.65 -29.90
C ALA A 7 -5.31 -3.66 -28.68
N SER A 8 -6.05 -4.75 -28.53
CA SER A 8 -6.75 -5.08 -27.30
C SER A 8 -5.73 -5.17 -26.18
N LEU A 9 -5.52 -4.07 -25.47
CA LEU A 9 -4.89 -4.06 -24.15
C LEU A 9 -5.82 -4.83 -23.22
N THR A 10 -5.74 -6.15 -23.25
CA THR A 10 -6.22 -6.98 -22.16
C THR A 10 -5.35 -6.58 -20.97
N VAL A 11 -5.91 -5.77 -20.07
CA VAL A 11 -5.37 -5.62 -18.72
C VAL A 11 -5.31 -7.03 -18.17
N GLN A 12 -4.14 -7.65 -18.19
CA GLN A 12 -3.88 -8.80 -17.35
C GLN A 12 -4.14 -8.26 -15.95
N SER A 13 -5.22 -8.69 -15.30
CA SER A 13 -5.39 -8.46 -13.88
C SER A 13 -4.13 -9.01 -13.23
N ALA A 14 -3.23 -8.13 -12.80
CA ALA A 14 -2.10 -8.54 -12.00
C ALA A 14 -2.68 -9.34 -10.83
N ASP A 15 -2.16 -10.53 -10.58
CA ASP A 15 -2.62 -11.39 -9.50
C ASP A 15 -2.11 -10.78 -8.18
N LEU A 16 -2.74 -9.67 -7.79
CA LEU A 16 -2.31 -8.84 -6.68
C LEU A 16 -2.74 -9.50 -5.37
N PRO A 17 -1.88 -9.49 -4.35
CA PRO A 17 -2.15 -10.21 -3.12
C PRO A 17 -3.44 -9.76 -2.44
N THR A 18 -4.15 -10.76 -1.92
CA THR A 18 -5.38 -10.55 -1.15
C THR A 18 -5.25 -11.11 0.26
N ASP A 19 -4.26 -11.98 0.51
CA ASP A 19 -4.10 -12.61 1.81
C ASP A 19 -3.50 -11.61 2.83
N PRO A 20 -4.09 -11.51 4.04
CA PRO A 20 -3.66 -10.52 5.02
C PRO A 20 -2.19 -10.65 5.45
N ALA A 21 -1.66 -11.87 5.51
CA ALA A 21 -0.27 -12.11 5.89
C ALA A 21 0.71 -11.50 4.87
N ARG A 22 0.43 -11.67 3.57
CA ARG A 22 1.21 -11.06 2.51
C ARG A 22 1.06 -9.55 2.48
N LEU A 23 -0.16 -9.04 2.67
CA LEU A 23 -0.40 -7.59 2.73
C LEU A 23 0.37 -6.93 3.87
N SER A 24 0.47 -7.59 5.04
CA SER A 24 1.30 -7.14 6.17
C SER A 24 2.78 -7.07 5.82
N VAL A 25 3.32 -8.08 5.13
CA VAL A 25 4.71 -8.04 4.65
C VAL A 25 4.94 -6.84 3.71
N LEU A 26 4.03 -6.63 2.75
CA LEU A 26 4.12 -5.53 1.78
C LEU A 26 4.00 -4.15 2.46
N MET A 27 3.10 -4.03 3.43
CA MET A 27 2.90 -2.82 4.22
C MET A 27 4.18 -2.48 4.98
N GLN A 28 4.72 -3.43 5.75
CA GLN A 28 5.93 -3.23 6.53
C GLN A 28 7.14 -2.91 5.66
N GLN A 29 7.29 -3.57 4.51
CA GLN A 29 8.37 -3.28 3.55
C GLN A 29 8.26 -1.84 3.03
N SER A 30 7.07 -1.44 2.58
CA SER A 30 6.86 -0.08 2.06
C SER A 30 7.09 0.98 3.12
N CYS A 31 6.75 0.70 4.38
CA CYS A 31 7.07 1.56 5.51
C CYS A 31 8.59 1.71 5.69
N ARG A 32 9.34 0.60 5.75
CA ARG A 32 10.80 0.65 6.00
C ARG A 32 11.53 1.41 4.91
N ILE A 33 11.22 1.14 3.64
CA ILE A 33 11.83 1.85 2.51
C ILE A 33 11.54 3.35 2.59
N GLN A 34 10.28 3.72 2.89
CA GLN A 34 9.93 5.13 3.04
C GLN A 34 10.58 5.79 4.27
N GLN A 35 10.81 5.06 5.36
CA GLN A 35 11.52 5.58 6.53
C GLN A 35 13.00 5.81 6.23
N VAL A 36 13.66 4.87 5.55
CA VAL A 36 15.04 5.06 5.08
C VAL A 36 15.14 6.26 4.15
N ASP A 37 14.21 6.41 3.20
CA ASP A 37 14.19 7.54 2.27
C ASP A 37 14.00 8.90 2.97
N ARG A 38 13.20 8.95 4.05
CA ARG A 38 12.81 10.20 4.73
C ARG A 38 13.72 10.57 5.91
N GLN A 39 14.17 9.57 6.67
CA GLN A 39 14.88 9.74 7.94
C GLN A 39 16.33 9.23 7.88
N GLY A 40 16.72 8.52 6.82
CA GLY A 40 18.01 7.84 6.74
C GLY A 40 18.10 6.59 7.63
N GLY A 41 19.32 6.17 7.91
CA GLY A 41 19.59 4.92 8.66
C GLY A 41 19.48 3.67 7.80
N ALA A 42 19.55 2.51 8.44
CA ALA A 42 19.39 1.21 7.79
C ALA A 42 17.96 0.70 8.00
N GLU A 43 17.46 -0.15 7.09
CA GLU A 43 16.14 -0.77 7.26
C GLU A 43 15.92 -1.42 8.64
N PRO A 44 16.92 -2.10 9.24
CA PRO A 44 16.75 -2.72 10.54
C PRO A 44 16.31 -1.77 11.67
N ASP A 45 16.74 -0.51 11.59
CA ASP A 45 16.44 0.52 12.59
C ASP A 45 14.94 0.85 12.63
N HIS A 46 14.22 0.55 11.54
CA HIS A 46 12.82 0.91 11.35
C HIS A 46 11.85 -0.27 11.55
N PHE A 47 12.31 -1.49 11.82
CA PHE A 47 11.43 -2.67 11.95
C PHE A 47 10.38 -2.52 13.04
N ALA A 48 10.81 -2.09 14.25
CA ALA A 48 9.91 -2.01 15.39
C ALA A 48 8.75 -1.03 15.11
N PHE A 49 9.09 0.15 14.60
CA PHE A 49 8.13 1.17 14.20
C PHE A 49 7.21 0.66 13.08
N CYS A 50 7.76 0.11 11.99
CA CYS A 50 6.95 -0.33 10.86
C CYS A 50 6.05 -1.52 11.18
N ARG A 51 6.47 -2.43 12.07
CA ARG A 51 5.62 -3.50 12.58
C ARG A 51 4.47 -2.98 13.44
N CYS A 52 4.74 -1.96 14.28
CA CYS A 52 3.68 -1.30 15.03
C CYS A 52 2.68 -0.62 14.08
N LEU A 53 3.17 0.18 13.14
CA LEU A 53 2.32 0.93 12.20
C LEU A 53 1.44 0.00 11.37
N ASP A 54 2.00 -1.10 10.89
CA ASP A 54 1.27 -2.16 10.20
C ASP A 54 0.14 -2.73 11.07
N GLY A 55 0.45 -3.11 12.32
CA GLY A 55 -0.55 -3.64 13.26
C GLY A 55 -1.68 -2.65 13.56
N GLU A 56 -1.38 -1.38 13.75
CA GLU A 56 -2.38 -0.34 14.00
C GLU A 56 -3.26 -0.07 12.77
N LEU A 57 -2.67 -0.05 11.57
CA LEU A 57 -3.43 0.12 10.32
C LEU A 57 -4.32 -1.09 10.03
N ALA A 58 -3.80 -2.31 10.23
CA ALA A 58 -4.57 -3.53 10.02
C ALA A 58 -5.79 -3.65 10.96
N GLN A 59 -5.70 -3.08 12.16
CA GLN A 59 -6.80 -3.06 13.13
C GLN A 59 -7.80 -1.93 12.88
N SER A 60 -7.33 -0.78 12.41
CA SER A 60 -8.16 0.43 12.30
C SER A 60 -8.84 0.62 10.95
N LEU A 61 -8.33 -0.04 9.90
CA LEU A 61 -8.88 0.04 8.55
C LEU A 61 -9.78 -1.16 8.23
N THR A 62 -10.70 -0.96 7.29
CA THR A 62 -11.42 -2.07 6.65
C THR A 62 -10.43 -2.94 5.85
N PRO A 63 -10.73 -4.23 5.62
CA PRO A 63 -9.88 -5.10 4.82
C PRO A 63 -9.59 -4.53 3.42
N GLU A 64 -10.59 -3.94 2.76
CA GLU A 64 -10.39 -3.30 1.46
C GLU A 64 -9.46 -2.08 1.54
N ALA A 65 -9.66 -1.20 2.51
CA ALA A 65 -8.81 -0.01 2.69
C ALA A 65 -7.37 -0.39 3.07
N TYR A 66 -7.18 -1.41 3.91
CA TYR A 66 -5.87 -1.93 4.28
C TYR A 66 -5.15 -2.53 3.07
N ARG A 67 -5.84 -3.34 2.26
CA ARG A 67 -5.30 -3.85 0.99
C ARG A 67 -4.89 -2.71 0.06
N ALA A 68 -5.77 -1.72 -0.13
CA ALA A 68 -5.47 -0.56 -0.96
C ALA A 68 -4.24 0.20 -0.46
N ALA A 69 -4.09 0.36 0.85
CA ALA A 69 -2.93 1.00 1.45
C ALA A 69 -1.64 0.20 1.22
N ALA A 70 -1.67 -1.13 1.41
CA ALA A 70 -0.51 -1.99 1.17
C ALA A 70 -0.07 -1.97 -0.31
N LEU A 71 -1.02 -2.09 -1.25
CA LEU A 71 -0.74 -2.01 -2.69
C LEU A 71 -0.25 -0.61 -3.09
N GLY A 72 -0.86 0.44 -2.52
CA GLY A 72 -0.44 1.83 -2.75
C GLY A 72 0.97 2.10 -2.25
N GLY A 73 1.34 1.53 -1.09
CA GLY A 73 2.69 1.57 -0.55
C GLY A 73 3.71 0.94 -1.50
N GLN A 74 3.39 -0.22 -2.09
CA GLN A 74 4.21 -0.88 -3.10
C GLN A 74 4.32 -0.04 -4.38
N GLY A 75 3.21 0.53 -4.86
CA GLY A 75 3.21 1.47 -5.97
C GLY A 75 4.06 2.71 -5.73
N ALA A 76 4.13 3.20 -4.50
CA ALA A 76 4.93 4.38 -4.11
C ALA A 76 6.44 4.09 -4.09
N ILE A 77 6.84 2.87 -3.74
CA ILE A 77 8.26 2.46 -3.73
C ILE A 77 8.74 1.87 -5.07
N GLN A 78 7.82 1.68 -6.03
CA GLN A 78 8.08 1.26 -7.40
C GLN A 78 8.86 -0.07 -7.45
N GLY A 79 9.85 -0.20 -8.33
CA GLY A 79 10.68 -1.40 -8.48
C GLY A 79 11.56 -1.78 -7.27
N ARG A 80 11.44 -1.08 -6.14
CA ARG A 80 12.08 -1.46 -4.86
C ARG A 80 11.19 -2.36 -4.01
N GLY A 81 9.90 -2.44 -4.34
CA GLY A 81 8.93 -3.30 -3.67
C GLY A 81 9.01 -4.76 -4.11
N GLU A 82 8.24 -5.60 -3.43
CA GLU A 82 8.10 -7.02 -3.80
C GLU A 82 7.10 -7.24 -4.95
N ILE A 83 6.22 -6.28 -5.23
CA ILE A 83 5.33 -6.35 -6.40
C ILE A 83 6.08 -5.86 -7.64
N ALA A 84 6.31 -6.77 -8.59
CA ALA A 84 6.99 -6.45 -9.85
C ALA A 84 6.19 -5.46 -10.71
N ASP A 85 4.87 -5.68 -10.84
CA ASP A 85 3.96 -4.77 -11.54
C ASP A 85 3.43 -3.69 -10.57
N TRP A 86 4.33 -2.80 -10.16
CA TRP A 86 4.02 -1.71 -9.23
C TRP A 86 3.05 -0.67 -9.83
N GLU A 87 2.95 -0.58 -11.16
CA GLU A 87 1.99 0.28 -11.84
C GLU A 87 0.57 -0.24 -11.69
N ALA A 88 0.35 -1.55 -11.88
CA ALA A 88 -0.93 -2.19 -11.61
C ALA A 88 -1.31 -2.08 -10.12
N ALA A 89 -0.36 -2.28 -9.20
CA ALA A 89 -0.62 -2.12 -7.76
C ALA A 89 -1.07 -0.70 -7.40
N ARG A 90 -0.39 0.31 -7.96
CA ARG A 90 -0.76 1.72 -7.78
C ARG A 90 -2.16 2.01 -8.34
N LEU A 91 -2.45 1.51 -9.54
CA LEU A 91 -3.74 1.72 -10.19
C LEU A 91 -4.88 1.06 -9.40
N GLU A 92 -4.71 -0.19 -8.97
CA GLU A 92 -5.71 -0.90 -8.17
C GLU A 92 -5.93 -0.20 -6.83
N SER A 93 -4.87 0.21 -6.14
CA SER A 93 -4.97 1.02 -4.91
C SER A 93 -5.85 2.26 -5.11
N GLN A 94 -5.61 3.03 -6.18
CA GLN A 94 -6.39 4.22 -6.50
C GLN A 94 -7.86 3.90 -6.80
N GLN A 95 -8.12 2.82 -7.54
CA GLN A 95 -9.48 2.37 -7.85
C GLN A 95 -10.24 1.93 -6.60
N VAL A 96 -9.60 1.15 -5.72
CA VAL A 96 -10.19 0.71 -4.46
C VAL A 96 -10.48 1.92 -3.58
N PHE A 97 -9.52 2.82 -3.36
CA PHE A 97 -9.75 4.02 -2.56
C PHE A 97 -10.89 4.89 -3.10
N ALA A 98 -10.99 5.07 -4.42
CA ALA A 98 -12.09 5.82 -5.04
C ALA A 98 -13.47 5.13 -4.89
N SER A 99 -13.48 3.81 -4.67
CA SER A 99 -14.70 3.01 -4.50
C SER A 99 -15.15 2.86 -3.04
N LEU A 100 -14.31 3.25 -2.07
CA LEU A 100 -14.67 3.19 -0.64
C LEU A 100 -15.84 4.13 -0.32
N PRO A 101 -16.64 3.84 0.73
CA PRO A 101 -17.63 4.78 1.24
C PRO A 101 -17.00 6.14 1.58
N GLU A 102 -17.70 7.26 1.33
CA GLU A 102 -17.18 8.62 1.57
C GLU A 102 -16.68 8.81 3.01
N ALA A 103 -17.37 8.21 3.99
CA ALA A 103 -16.97 8.27 5.39
C ALA A 103 -15.61 7.58 5.65
N GLU A 104 -15.33 6.46 4.97
CA GLU A 104 -14.03 5.78 5.06
C GLU A 104 -12.93 6.59 4.37
N GLN A 105 -13.23 7.15 3.19
CA GLN A 105 -12.28 8.03 2.47
C GLN A 105 -11.89 9.23 3.34
N ALA A 106 -12.87 9.89 3.96
CA ALA A 106 -12.65 11.03 4.85
C ALA A 106 -11.90 10.64 6.14
N GLY A 107 -12.18 9.44 6.68
CA GLY A 107 -11.57 8.94 7.92
C GLY A 107 -10.13 8.46 7.76
N LEU A 108 -9.71 8.06 6.56
CA LEU A 108 -8.41 7.43 6.31
C LEU A 108 -7.21 8.22 6.86
N GLY A 109 -7.19 9.53 6.65
CA GLY A 109 -6.13 10.40 7.16
C GLY A 109 -6.08 10.41 8.69
N GLY A 110 -7.23 10.35 9.37
CA GLY A 110 -7.32 10.27 10.82
C GLY A 110 -6.81 8.93 11.36
N HIS A 111 -7.16 7.82 10.71
CA HIS A 111 -6.64 6.49 11.08
C HIS A 111 -5.11 6.44 10.97
N ILE A 112 -4.54 6.95 9.88
CA ILE A 112 -3.09 6.99 9.68
C ILE A 112 -2.42 7.86 10.75
N GLN A 113 -2.95 9.07 11.03
CA GLN A 113 -2.38 9.95 12.05
C GLN A 113 -2.44 9.33 13.45
N SER A 114 -3.56 8.66 13.78
CA SER A 114 -3.71 7.95 15.06
C SER A 114 -2.69 6.82 15.19
N ALA A 115 -2.56 5.98 14.16
CA ALA A 115 -1.59 4.88 14.12
C ALA A 115 -0.14 5.38 14.28
N LEU A 116 0.21 6.46 13.58
CA LEU A 116 1.52 7.11 13.73
C LEU A 116 1.75 7.63 15.16
N GLY A 117 0.76 8.28 15.76
CA GLY A 117 0.84 8.78 17.13
C GLY A 117 1.09 7.67 18.16
N ILE A 118 0.39 6.55 18.02
CA ILE A 118 0.56 5.36 18.88
C ILE A 118 1.98 4.80 18.76
N CYS A 119 2.48 4.63 17.53
CA CYS A 119 3.77 3.99 17.28
C CYS A 119 4.99 4.88 17.50
N LEU A 120 4.82 6.20 17.55
CA LEU A 120 5.89 7.16 17.89
C LEU A 120 5.99 7.41 19.40
N GLY A 121 4.90 7.24 20.14
CA GLY A 121 4.82 7.53 21.58
C GLY A 121 4.96 6.31 22.50
N GLY A 122 5.00 5.10 21.94
CA GLY A 122 5.12 3.82 22.66
C GLY A 122 6.54 3.31 22.82
#